data_AF-A0A448ND42-F1
#
_entry.id   AF-A0A448ND42-F1
#
_cell.length_a   1.000
_cell.length_b   1.000
_cell.length_c   1.000
_cell.angle_alpha   90.00
_cell.angle_beta   90.00
_cell.angle_gamma   90.00
#
_symmetry.space_group_name_H-M   'P 1'
#
loop_
_entity.id
_entity.type
_entity.pdbx_description
1 polymer ?
#
loop_
_entity_poly.entity_id
_entity_poly.type
_entity_poly.pdbx_seq_one_letter_code
_entity_poly.pdbx_strand_id
1 'polypeptide(L)'
;MAAAGPLVNIFMALLWAMLFKLAMWLNPHVSKIAFFLLLTSQAGILVNLVLALLNLIPIPPLDGSRILASLLPKRLSIPFMRLEPFGLIILLLLLFSGLLSKILTPVFLKSLDLISALFNL
;
A
#
# COMPACT_ATOMS: atom_id res chain seq x y z
N MET A 1 -14.38 3.52 10.36
CA MET A 1 -13.47 4.47 9.68
C MET A 1 -12.04 3.95 9.51
N ALA A 2 -11.52 3.03 10.34
CA ALA A 2 -10.13 2.55 10.24
C ALA A 2 -9.76 1.83 8.92
N ALA A 3 -10.72 1.20 8.22
CA ALA A 3 -10.46 0.56 6.93
C ALA A 3 -10.42 1.53 5.73
N ALA A 4 -10.81 2.80 5.92
CA ALA A 4 -10.89 3.76 4.82
C ALA A 4 -9.50 4.06 4.21
N GLY A 5 -8.44 4.10 5.02
CA GLY A 5 -7.07 4.36 4.56
C GLY A 5 -6.58 3.33 3.54
N PRO A 6 -6.48 2.03 3.90
CA PRO A 6 -6.09 0.98 2.97
C PRO A 6 -6.95 0.94 1.70
N LEU A 7 -8.27 1.08 1.84
CA LEU A 7 -9.20 1.02 0.71
C LEU A 7 -9.01 2.18 -0.27
N VAL A 8 -8.79 3.40 0.21
CA VAL A 8 -8.52 4.57 -0.63
C VAL A 8 -7.20 4.40 -1.37
N ASN A 9 -6.16 3.91 -0.72
CA ASN A 9 -4.88 3.65 -1.37
C ASN A 9 -5.00 2.56 -2.46
N ILE A 10 -5.72 1.46 -2.19
CA ILE A 10 -5.99 0.44 -3.23
C ILE A 10 -6.75 1.04 -4.41
N PHE A 11 -7.79 1.83 -4.13
CA PHE A 11 -8.58 2.50 -5.16
C PHE A 11 -7.71 3.45 -6.01
N MET A 12 -6.85 4.25 -5.37
CA MET A 12 -5.91 5.12 -6.08
C MET A 12 -4.91 4.33 -6.92
N ALA A 13 -4.42 3.18 -6.44
CA ALA A 13 -3.54 2.32 -7.23
C ALA A 13 -4.24 1.81 -8.50
N LEU A 14 -5.53 1.45 -8.42
CA LEU A 14 -6.33 1.06 -9.58
C LEU A 14 -6.56 2.22 -10.56
N LEU A 15 -6.80 3.44 -10.06
CA LEU A 15 -6.88 4.63 -10.91
C LEU A 15 -5.58 4.90 -11.65
N TRP A 16 -4.43 4.77 -10.96
CA TRP A 16 -3.13 4.90 -11.62
C TRP A 16 -2.86 3.79 -12.63
N ALA A 17 -3.31 2.56 -12.38
CA ALA A 17 -3.22 1.47 -13.36
C ALA A 17 -4.03 1.75 -14.63
N MET A 18 -5.21 2.38 -14.49
CA MET A 18 -6.00 2.85 -15.63
C MET A 18 -5.25 3.93 -16.43
N LEU A 19 -4.62 4.90 -15.75
CA LEU A 19 -3.80 5.93 -16.39
C LEU A 19 -2.54 5.36 -17.04
N PHE A 20 -1.93 4.33 -16.46
CA PHE A 20 -0.81 3.61 -17.04
C PHE A 20 -1.22 2.96 -18.37
N LYS A 21 -2.37 2.28 -18.40
CA LYS A 21 -2.92 1.70 -19.65
C LYS A 21 -3.19 2.77 -20.71
N LEU A 22 -3.74 3.92 -20.31
CA LEU A 22 -3.96 5.04 -21.20
C LEU A 22 -2.64 5.58 -21.77
N ALA A 23 -1.61 5.70 -20.94
CA ALA A 23 -0.28 6.12 -21.38
C ALA A 23 0.31 5.17 -22.43
N MET A 24 0.16 3.86 -22.23
CA MET A 24 0.58 2.84 -23.21
C MET A 24 -0.18 2.97 -24.54
N TRP A 25 -1.49 3.22 -24.49
CA TRP A 25 -2.31 3.44 -25.69
C TRP A 25 -1.90 4.69 -26.47
N LEU A 26 -1.50 5.77 -25.77
CA LEU A 26 -1.02 7.02 -26.37
C LEU A 26 0.41 6.93 -26.93
N ASN A 27 1.03 5.75 -26.90
CA ASN A 27 2.37 5.45 -27.40
C ASN A 27 3.48 6.34 -26.77
N PRO A 28 4.00 5.94 -25.59
CA PRO A 28 4.96 6.76 -24.83
C PRO A 28 6.31 6.94 -25.52
N HIS A 29 6.62 6.14 -26.56
CA HIS A 29 7.83 6.31 -27.35
C HIS A 29 7.81 7.54 -28.25
N VAL A 30 6.61 8.05 -28.58
CA VAL A 30 6.44 9.16 -29.53
C VAL A 30 6.02 10.44 -28.81
N SER A 31 5.22 10.33 -27.74
CA SER A 31 4.70 11.48 -27.00
C SER A 31 5.38 11.64 -25.64
N LYS A 32 6.01 12.81 -25.42
CA LYS A 32 6.57 13.20 -24.11
C LYS A 32 5.51 13.22 -23.00
N ILE A 33 4.27 13.60 -23.34
CA ILE A 33 3.16 13.63 -22.40
C ILE A 33 2.77 12.20 -21.99
N ALA A 34 2.70 11.29 -22.97
CA ALA A 34 2.42 9.88 -22.69
C ALA A 34 3.55 9.24 -21.87
N PHE A 35 4.81 9.55 -22.17
CA PHE A 35 5.95 9.10 -21.37
C PHE A 35 5.90 9.62 -19.92
N PHE A 36 5.60 10.91 -19.74
CA PHE A 36 5.41 11.48 -18.41
C PHE A 36 4.28 10.77 -17.66
N LEU A 37 3.12 10.60 -18.30
CA LEU A 37 1.96 9.92 -17.72
C LEU A 37 2.30 8.47 -17.34
N LEU A 38 3.07 7.76 -18.17
CA LEU A 38 3.54 6.40 -17.90
C LEU A 38 4.35 6.34 -16.60
N LEU A 39 5.38 7.18 -16.48
CA LEU A 39 6.26 7.22 -15.31
C LEU A 39 5.51 7.63 -14.04
N THR A 40 4.67 8.67 -14.12
CA THR A 40 3.88 9.10 -12.96
C THR A 40 2.88 8.02 -12.54
N SER A 41 2.32 7.28 -13.49
CA SER A 41 1.39 6.19 -13.19
C SER A 41 2.10 5.01 -12.54
N GLN A 42 3.31 4.64 -13.00
CA GLN A 42 4.12 3.61 -12.32
C GLN A 42 4.42 4.00 -10.87
N ALA A 43 4.88 5.25 -10.65
CA ALA A 43 5.13 5.75 -9.31
C ALA A 43 3.85 5.79 -8.47
N GLY A 44 2.73 6.20 -9.07
CA GLY A 44 1.42 6.25 -8.43
C GLY A 44 0.92 4.88 -7.97
N ILE A 45 1.02 3.85 -8.81
CA ILE A 45 0.68 2.46 -8.45
C ILE A 45 1.57 2.00 -7.29
N LEU A 46 2.90 2.18 -7.41
CA LEU A 46 3.86 1.71 -6.42
C LEU A 46 3.63 2.36 -5.05
N VAL A 47 3.54 3.69 -5.00
CA VAL A 47 3.37 4.43 -3.74
C VAL A 47 2.06 4.04 -3.07
N ASN A 48 0.95 4.00 -3.83
CA ASN A 48 -0.35 3.67 -3.26
C ASN A 48 -0.44 2.21 -2.80
N LEU A 49 0.14 1.25 -3.53
CA LEU A 49 0.22 -0.13 -3.08
C LEU A 49 1.05 -0.27 -1.80
N VAL A 50 2.22 0.36 -1.73
CA VAL A 50 3.07 0.34 -0.53
C VAL A 50 2.33 0.95 0.66
N LEU A 51 1.69 2.11 0.48
CA LEU A 51 0.90 2.74 1.54
C LEU A 51 -0.30 1.89 1.97
N ALA A 52 -1.01 1.25 1.02
CA ALA A 52 -2.10 0.32 1.32
C ALA A 52 -1.60 -0.86 2.18
N LEU A 53 -0.49 -1.49 1.78
CA LEU A 53 0.07 -2.63 2.47
C LEU A 53 0.60 -2.27 3.85
N LEU A 54 1.31 -1.14 3.98
CA LEU A 54 1.73 -0.62 5.30
C LEU A 54 0.53 -0.37 6.20
N ASN A 55 -0.53 0.28 5.68
CA ASN A 55 -1.74 0.55 6.45
C ASN A 55 -2.54 -0.71 6.80
N LEU A 56 -2.24 -1.87 6.25
CA LEU A 56 -2.83 -3.15 6.67
C LEU A 56 -2.05 -3.83 7.81
N ILE A 57 -0.83 -3.39 8.09
CA ILE A 57 -0.01 -3.98 9.15
C ILE A 57 -0.57 -3.56 10.52
N PRO A 58 -0.79 -4.52 11.45
CA PRO A 58 -1.32 -4.23 12.77
C PRO A 58 -0.26 -3.67 13.74
N ILE A 59 0.44 -2.61 13.33
CA ILE A 59 1.48 -1.93 14.13
C ILE A 59 1.09 -0.46 14.28
N PRO A 60 0.91 0.05 15.52
CA PRO A 60 0.72 1.49 15.73
C PRO A 60 1.91 2.25 15.13
N PRO A 61 1.78 3.43 14.49
CA PRO A 61 0.62 4.31 14.33
C PRO A 61 -0.26 4.02 13.10
N LEU A 62 -0.01 2.93 12.37
CA LEU A 62 -0.66 2.62 11.09
C LEU A 62 -2.12 2.23 11.29
N ASP A 63 -2.95 2.45 10.27
CA ASP A 63 -4.40 2.21 10.35
C ASP A 63 -4.76 0.76 10.72
N GLY A 64 -3.95 -0.21 10.31
CA GLY A 64 -4.14 -1.64 10.58
C GLY A 64 -4.17 -1.96 12.07
N SER A 65 -3.45 -1.19 12.90
CA SER A 65 -3.51 -1.32 14.36
C SER A 65 -4.90 -0.94 14.91
N ARG A 66 -5.51 0.12 14.37
CA ARG A 66 -6.86 0.55 14.76
C ARG A 66 -7.92 -0.43 14.26
N ILE A 67 -7.73 -1.00 13.07
CA ILE A 67 -8.57 -2.07 12.53
C ILE A 67 -8.53 -3.27 13.49
N LEU A 68 -7.33 -3.76 13.83
CA LEU A 68 -7.18 -4.90 14.73
C LEU A 68 -7.74 -4.60 16.13
N ALA A 69 -7.46 -3.43 16.70
CA ALA A 69 -7.97 -3.03 18.01
C ALA A 69 -9.50 -2.99 18.07
N SER A 70 -10.17 -2.64 16.95
CA SER A 70 -11.63 -2.63 16.85
C SER A 70 -12.24 -4.03 16.71
N LEU A 71 -11.48 -5.00 16.21
CA LEU A 71 -11.89 -6.41 16.10
C LEU A 71 -11.63 -7.19 17.39
N LEU A 72 -10.68 -6.75 18.22
CA LEU A 72 -10.33 -7.42 19.46
C LEU A 72 -11.35 -7.14 20.59
N PRO A 73 -11.63 -8.13 21.46
CA PRO A 73 -12.42 -7.91 22.66
C PRO A 73 -11.71 -6.93 23.60
N LYS A 74 -12.49 -6.14 24.37
CA LYS A 74 -11.98 -5.05 25.24
C LYS A 74 -10.80 -5.46 26.16
N ARG A 75 -10.76 -6.73 26.58
CA ARG A 75 -9.68 -7.26 27.44
C ARG A 75 -8.32 -7.29 26.73
N LEU A 76 -8.30 -7.50 25.42
CA LEU A 76 -7.09 -7.55 24.59
C LEU A 76 -6.78 -6.21 23.91
N SER A 77 -7.79 -5.39 23.63
CA SER A 77 -7.56 -4.07 23.02
C SER A 77 -6.82 -3.10 23.95
N ILE A 78 -7.10 -3.12 25.26
CA ILE A 78 -6.43 -2.24 26.25
C ILE A 78 -4.91 -2.46 26.29
N PRO A 79 -4.38 -3.68 26.48
CA PRO A 79 -2.93 -3.88 26.46
C PRO A 79 -2.32 -3.65 25.07
N PHE A 80 -3.05 -3.96 24.00
CA PHE A 80 -2.58 -3.70 22.64
C PHE A 80 -2.39 -2.20 22.36
N MET A 81 -3.32 -1.35 22.80
CA MET A 81 -3.20 0.11 22.68
C MET A 81 -2.04 0.68 23.50
N ARG A 82 -1.59 0.01 24.57
CA ARG A 82 -0.40 0.44 25.33
C ARG A 82 0.91 0.32 24.55
N LEU A 83 0.92 -0.41 23.42
CA LEU A 83 2.06 -0.49 22.51
C LEU A 83 2.17 0.74 21.59
N GLU A 84 1.17 1.62 21.58
CA GLU A 84 1.11 2.81 20.70
C GLU A 84 2.36 3.71 20.79
N PRO A 85 2.93 4.02 21.98
CA PRO A 85 4.15 4.83 22.07
C PRO A 85 5.39 4.16 21.48
N PHE A 86 5.45 2.82 21.48
CA PHE A 86 6.57 2.05 20.94
C PHE A 86 6.40 1.72 19.47
N GLY A 87 5.21 1.97 18.90
CA GLY A 87 4.84 1.55 17.55
C GLY A 87 5.80 2.06 16.47
N LEU A 88 6.19 3.34 16.54
CA LEU A 88 7.15 3.92 15.60
C LEU A 88 8.53 3.24 15.70
N ILE A 89 8.99 2.95 16.92
CA ILE A 89 10.28 2.28 17.15
C ILE A 89 10.25 0.86 16.59
N ILE A 90 9.17 0.11 16.83
CA ILE A 90 8.96 -1.24 16.28
C ILE A 90 8.98 -1.19 14.75
N LEU A 91 8.25 -0.23 14.15
CA LEU A 91 8.21 -0.06 12.70
C LEU A 91 9.60 0.21 12.11
N LEU A 92 10.37 1.12 12.73
CA LEU A 92 11.73 1.42 12.30
C LEU A 92 12.65 0.20 12.42
N LEU A 93 12.57 -0.56 13.52
CA LEU A 93 13.36 -1.79 13.69
C LEU A 93 13.00 -2.83 12.63
N LEU A 94 11.72 -3.00 12.30
CA LEU A 94 11.28 -3.92 11.24
C LEU A 94 11.74 -3.47 9.86
N LEU A 95 11.79 -2.15 9.61
CA LEU A 95 12.27 -1.58 8.37
C LEU A 95 13.79 -1.77 8.23
N PHE A 96 14.57 -1.42 9.24
CA PHE A 96 16.03 -1.55 9.22
C PHE A 96 16.51 -3.01 9.26
N SER A 97 15.78 -3.91 9.92
CA SER A 97 16.08 -5.35 9.89
C SER A 97 15.73 -6.02 8.54
N GLY A 98 15.01 -5.33 7.66
CA GLY A 98 14.53 -5.89 6.38
C GLY A 98 13.41 -6.92 6.53
N LEU A 99 12.96 -7.23 7.75
CA LEU A 99 11.88 -8.18 7.99
C LEU A 99 10.56 -7.66 7.40
N LEU A 100 10.32 -6.34 7.50
CA LEU A 100 9.17 -5.69 6.90
C LEU A 100 9.12 -5.94 5.40
N SER A 101 10.23 -5.68 4.69
CA SER A 101 10.35 -5.92 3.25
C SER A 101 10.16 -7.39 2.91
N LYS A 102 10.74 -8.30 3.68
CA LYS A 102 10.59 -9.75 3.44
C LYS A 102 9.13 -10.22 3.51
N ILE A 103 8.33 -9.62 4.40
CA ILE A 103 6.90 -9.92 4.54
C ILE A 103 6.08 -9.21 3.45
N LEU A 104 6.39 -7.95 3.16
CA LEU A 104 5.61 -7.13 2.23
C LEU A 104 5.85 -7.45 0.76
N THR A 105 7.09 -7.71 0.36
CA THR A 105 7.46 -7.98 -1.04
C THR A 105 6.60 -9.06 -1.71
N PRO A 106 6.36 -10.26 -1.15
CA PRO A 106 5.54 -11.26 -1.83
C PRO A 106 4.08 -10.81 -2.00
N VAL A 107 3.54 -10.04 -1.05
CA VAL A 107 2.17 -9.51 -1.15
C VAL A 107 2.11 -8.39 -2.18
N PHE A 108 3.13 -7.53 -2.20
CA PHE A 108 3.28 -6.45 -3.17
C PHE A 108 3.39 -6.97 -4.60
N LEU A 109 4.26 -7.95 -4.85
CA LEU A 109 4.43 -8.56 -6.17
C LEU A 109 3.13 -9.21 -6.65
N LYS A 110 2.44 -9.99 -5.80
CA LYS A 110 1.14 -10.56 -6.15
C LYS A 110 0.08 -9.50 -6.45
N SER A 111 0.11 -8.38 -5.72
CA SER A 111 -0.82 -7.26 -5.95
C SER A 111 -0.53 -6.58 -7.29
N LEU A 112 0.75 -6.40 -7.63
CA LEU A 112 1.16 -5.92 -8.95
C LEU A 112 0.75 -6.87 -10.06
N ASP A 113 1.03 -8.17 -9.93
CA ASP A 113 0.66 -9.18 -10.92
C ASP A 113 -0.86 -9.20 -11.16
N LEU A 114 -1.64 -9.07 -10.08
CA LEU A 114 -3.10 -8.98 -10.16
C LEU A 114 -3.54 -7.72 -10.92
N ILE A 115 -2.97 -6.55 -10.61
CA ILE A 115 -3.29 -5.31 -11.31
C ILE A 115 -2.89 -5.41 -12.79
N SER A 116 -1.70 -5.92 -13.10
CA SER A 116 -1.25 -6.12 -14.46
C SER A 116 -2.17 -7.06 -15.24
N ALA A 117 -2.59 -8.17 -14.62
CA ALA A 117 -3.56 -9.09 -15.23
C ALA A 117 -4.94 -8.45 -15.45
N LEU A 118 -5.45 -7.69 -14.48
CA LEU A 118 -6.74 -6.99 -14.59
C LEU A 118 -6.75 -5.93 -15.71
N PHE A 119 -5.65 -5.21 -15.86
CA PHE A 119 -5.55 -4.14 -16.86
C PHE A 119 -4.94 -4.61 -18.18
N ASN A 120 -4.50 -5.86 -18.28
CA ASN A 120 -3.82 -6.45 -19.45
C ASN A 120 -2.59 -5.62 -19.86
N LEU A 121 -1.71 -5.40 -18.88
CA LEU A 121 -0.45 -4.64 -19.00
C LEU A 121 0.73 -5.54 -19.30
#